data_AF-A0A837HYG2-F1
#
_entry.id   AF-A0A837HYG2-F1
#
_cell.length_a   1.000
_cell.length_b   1.000
_cell.length_c   1.000
_cell.angle_alpha   90.00
_cell.angle_beta   90.00
_cell.angle_gamma   90.00
#
_symmetry.space_group_name_H-M   'P 1'
#
loop_
_entity.id
_entity.type
_entity.pdbx_description
1 polymer ?
#
loop_
_entity_poly.entity_id
_entity_poly.type
_entity_poly.pdbx_seq_one_letter_code
_entity_poly.pdbx_strand_id
1 'polypeptide(L)'
;MAFFSKFFNQDDVSALGIDIGSSAIKIVQLKKKNGQAVLETYGELALGPYAGLGVGQAVVLASDKLAQALTDLMKEKEVNITTKKCGISIPFASSLMSVIEMPDVSAKQLAVMVPLEARKYIPVPVSEVMLDWSVIPKSEIREGDSSEYATTAERVATDQGTGTQTTLPKVDVLIVAIHNETVVRYQDIVARSALEAGFFEIEIFSTARSYSFFSHH
;
A
#
# COMPACT_ATOMS: atom_id res chain seq x y z
N MET A 1 -24.96 -19.86 -42.32
CA MET A 1 -24.07 -18.74 -41.94
C MET A 1 -24.94 -17.71 -41.22
N ALA A 2 -24.70 -17.23 -40.00
CA ALA A 2 -23.51 -17.19 -39.16
C ALA A 2 -23.93 -17.39 -37.69
N PHE A 3 -23.25 -18.31 -36.99
CA PHE A 3 -23.51 -18.75 -35.61
C PHE A 3 -22.41 -18.28 -34.64
N PHE A 4 -21.77 -17.13 -34.91
CA PHE A 4 -20.49 -16.73 -34.27
C PHE A 4 -20.44 -15.27 -33.76
N SER A 5 -21.56 -14.66 -33.35
CA SER A 5 -21.53 -13.31 -32.75
C SER A 5 -21.51 -13.28 -31.22
N LYS A 6 -21.30 -14.43 -30.55
CA LYS A 6 -21.36 -14.55 -29.07
C LYS A 6 -20.06 -15.00 -28.40
N PHE A 7 -18.92 -14.57 -28.95
CA PHE A 7 -17.60 -14.59 -28.30
C PHE A 7 -17.13 -13.15 -28.03
N PHE A 8 -18.02 -12.32 -27.48
CA PHE A 8 -17.67 -10.96 -27.05
C PHE A 8 -16.73 -11.04 -25.84
N ASN A 9 -15.49 -10.61 -26.08
CA ASN A 9 -14.48 -10.11 -25.15
C ASN A 9 -14.87 -10.17 -23.68
N GLN A 10 -14.18 -11.03 -22.93
CA GLN A 10 -13.88 -10.70 -21.54
C GLN A 10 -13.07 -9.40 -21.60
N ASP A 11 -13.60 -8.30 -21.06
CA ASP A 11 -13.00 -6.97 -21.21
C ASP A 11 -11.51 -7.02 -20.86
N ASP A 12 -10.70 -6.66 -21.85
CA ASP A 12 -9.27 -6.46 -21.75
C ASP A 12 -9.02 -5.25 -20.83
N VAL A 13 -9.09 -5.47 -19.51
CA VAL A 13 -8.95 -4.40 -18.51
C VAL A 13 -7.49 -3.97 -18.42
N SER A 14 -7.23 -2.69 -18.75
CA SER A 14 -5.96 -2.02 -18.50
C SER A 14 -6.01 -1.18 -17.23
N ALA A 15 -4.93 -1.21 -16.46
CA ALA A 15 -4.75 -0.43 -15.24
C ALA A 15 -3.40 0.30 -15.27
N LEU A 16 -3.40 1.54 -14.79
CA LEU A 16 -2.21 2.38 -14.67
C LEU A 16 -1.69 2.34 -13.23
N GLY A 17 -0.41 2.03 -13.02
CA GLY A 17 0.30 2.23 -11.77
C GLY A 17 1.17 3.46 -11.86
N ILE A 18 1.10 4.33 -10.86
CA ILE A 18 1.91 5.56 -10.80
C ILE A 18 2.68 5.55 -9.49
N ASP A 19 4.00 5.70 -9.60
CA ASP A 19 4.91 5.82 -8.47
C ASP A 19 5.52 7.22 -8.43
N ILE A 20 5.22 7.96 -7.36
CA ILE A 20 5.70 9.32 -7.16
C ILE A 20 6.80 9.29 -6.11
N GLY A 21 8.02 9.04 -6.57
CA GLY A 21 9.22 9.06 -5.74
C GLY A 21 9.78 10.48 -5.56
N SER A 22 10.87 10.58 -4.79
CA SER A 22 11.51 11.86 -4.50
C SER A 22 12.38 12.39 -5.65
N SER A 23 12.92 11.52 -6.50
CA SER A 23 13.82 11.91 -7.61
C SER A 23 13.20 11.75 -8.99
N ALA A 24 12.14 10.93 -9.12
CA ALA A 24 11.48 10.64 -10.38
C ALA A 24 10.02 10.19 -10.16
N ILE A 25 9.18 10.43 -11.16
CA ILE A 25 7.86 9.84 -11.30
C ILE A 25 7.96 8.69 -12.30
N LYS A 26 7.37 7.54 -11.96
CA LYS A 26 7.27 6.38 -12.85
C LYS A 26 5.82 6.03 -13.12
N ILE A 27 5.56 5.57 -14.33
CA ILE A 27 4.26 5.08 -14.77
C ILE A 27 4.44 3.70 -15.39
N VAL A 28 3.54 2.78 -15.04
CA VAL A 28 3.46 1.44 -15.64
C VAL A 28 2.00 1.20 -16.02
N GLN A 29 1.73 0.84 -17.27
CA GLN A 29 0.40 0.37 -17.65
C GLN A 29 0.42 -1.13 -17.89
N LEU A 30 -0.43 -1.86 -17.18
CA LEU A 30 -0.59 -3.30 -17.32
C LEU A 30 -1.98 -3.60 -17.90
N LYS A 31 -2.04 -4.62 -18.75
CA LYS A 31 -3.28 -5.16 -19.30
C LYS A 31 -3.43 -6.63 -18.94
N LYS A 32 -4.64 -7.01 -18.53
CA LYS A 32 -4.96 -8.42 -18.31
C LYS A 32 -5.26 -9.09 -19.64
N LYS A 33 -4.42 -10.06 -20.05
CA LYS A 33 -4.60 -10.88 -21.26
C LYS A 33 -4.49 -12.35 -20.90
N ASN A 34 -5.52 -13.15 -21.20
CA ASN A 34 -5.56 -14.59 -20.90
C ASN A 34 -5.23 -14.93 -19.43
N GLY A 35 -5.69 -14.10 -18.50
CA GLY A 35 -5.42 -14.28 -17.07
C GLY A 35 -4.04 -13.82 -16.59
N GLN A 36 -3.15 -13.39 -17.50
CA GLN A 36 -1.82 -12.88 -17.17
C GLN A 36 -1.78 -11.35 -17.30
N ALA A 37 -0.96 -10.69 -16.49
CA ALA A 37 -0.69 -9.26 -16.66
C ALA A 37 0.42 -9.07 -17.70
N VAL A 38 0.17 -8.24 -18.71
CA VAL A 38 1.09 -7.91 -19.78
C VAL A 38 1.40 -6.43 -19.72
N LEU A 39 2.67 -6.06 -19.81
CA LEU A 39 3.11 -4.67 -19.88
C LEU A 39 2.66 -4.05 -21.21
N GLU A 40 1.87 -2.97 -21.15
CA GLU A 40 1.53 -2.16 -22.33
C GLU A 40 2.51 -1.02 -22.54
N THR A 41 2.87 -0.30 -21.47
CA THR A 41 3.81 0.81 -21.53
C THR A 41 4.46 1.11 -20.19
N TYR A 42 5.61 1.80 -20.27
CA TYR A 42 6.37 2.31 -19.15
C TYR A 42 6.83 3.73 -19.46
N GLY A 43 6.86 4.59 -18.44
CA GLY A 43 7.43 5.93 -18.53
C GLY A 43 8.11 6.33 -17.24
N GLU A 44 9.18 7.11 -17.35
CA GLU A 44 9.89 7.68 -16.21
C GLU A 44 10.30 9.11 -16.51
N LEU A 45 10.08 10.00 -15.56
CA LEU A 45 10.46 11.39 -15.66
C LEU A 45 11.17 11.85 -14.39
N ALA A 46 12.36 12.43 -14.56
CA ALA A 46 13.16 12.95 -13.47
C ALA A 46 12.56 14.25 -12.90
N LEU A 47 12.48 14.34 -11.58
CA LEU A 47 11.91 15.49 -10.87
C LEU A 47 12.94 16.59 -10.59
N GLY A 48 14.24 16.26 -10.52
CA GLY A 48 15.32 17.24 -10.30
C GLY A 48 15.20 18.51 -11.17
N PRO A 49 15.03 18.39 -12.50
CA PRO A 49 14.86 19.55 -13.38
C PRO A 49 13.69 20.48 -13.02
N TYR A 50 12.61 19.98 -12.42
CA TYR A 50 11.47 20.80 -12.00
C TYR A 50 11.78 21.69 -10.78
N ALA A 51 12.88 21.40 -10.08
CA ALA A 51 13.43 22.22 -9.00
C ALA A 51 14.71 22.98 -9.42
N GLY A 52 15.10 22.96 -10.70
CA GLY A 52 16.36 23.53 -11.17
C GLY A 52 17.60 22.73 -10.75
N LEU A 53 17.40 21.45 -10.41
CA LEU A 53 18.43 20.52 -9.94
C LEU A 53 18.78 19.49 -11.01
N GLY A 54 19.85 18.74 -10.78
CA GLY A 54 20.31 17.68 -11.69
C GLY A 54 19.37 16.47 -11.72
N VAL A 55 19.43 15.71 -12.81
CA VAL A 55 18.72 14.42 -12.92
C VAL A 55 19.15 13.47 -11.79
N GLY A 56 18.18 12.77 -11.21
CA GLY A 56 18.40 11.83 -10.12
C GLY A 56 18.50 12.45 -8.72
N GLN A 57 18.53 13.79 -8.61
CA GLN A 57 18.50 14.44 -7.30
C GLN A 57 17.10 14.40 -6.69
N ALA A 58 17.03 14.08 -5.40
CA ALA A 58 15.78 14.07 -4.64
C ALA A 58 15.29 15.51 -4.40
N VAL A 59 13.98 15.72 -4.57
CA VAL A 59 13.33 17.02 -4.45
C VAL A 59 12.00 16.92 -3.72
N VAL A 60 11.61 18.01 -3.08
CA VAL A 60 10.26 18.19 -2.52
C VAL A 60 9.58 19.28 -3.33
N LEU A 61 8.74 18.87 -4.27
CA LEU A 61 7.99 19.78 -5.14
C LEU A 61 6.62 20.09 -4.52
N ALA A 62 6.00 21.18 -4.92
CA ALA A 62 4.60 21.45 -4.60
C ALA A 62 3.65 20.61 -5.50
N SER A 63 2.38 20.45 -5.10
CA SER A 63 1.41 19.60 -5.81
C SER A 63 1.19 20.03 -7.27
N ASP A 64 1.23 21.34 -7.54
CA ASP A 64 1.10 21.90 -8.89
C ASP A 64 2.28 21.49 -9.79
N LYS A 65 3.50 21.52 -9.27
CA LYS A 65 4.71 21.09 -9.98
C LYS A 65 4.74 19.58 -10.20
N LEU A 66 4.30 18.79 -9.21
CA LEU A 66 4.17 17.34 -9.38
C LEU A 66 3.10 16.98 -10.41
N ALA A 67 1.95 17.65 -10.39
CA ALA A 67 0.92 17.45 -11.39
C ALA A 67 1.38 17.88 -12.79
N GLN A 68 2.14 18.96 -12.89
CA GLN A 68 2.79 19.38 -14.14
C GLN A 68 3.72 18.27 -14.66
N ALA A 69 4.64 17.80 -13.81
CA ALA A 69 5.59 16.74 -14.15
C ALA A 69 4.91 15.43 -14.58
N LEU A 70 3.86 15.03 -13.86
CA LEU A 70 3.06 13.85 -14.19
C LEU A 70 2.33 14.03 -15.52
N THR A 71 1.76 15.21 -15.76
CA THR A 71 1.08 15.54 -17.02
C THR A 71 2.06 15.56 -18.20
N ASP A 72 3.25 16.09 -18.00
CA ASP A 72 4.29 16.15 -19.02
C ASP A 72 4.76 14.72 -19.37
N LEU A 73 4.98 13.86 -18.37
CA LEU A 73 5.28 12.43 -18.59
C LEU A 73 4.16 11.72 -19.37
N MET A 74 2.89 11.97 -19.05
CA MET A 74 1.77 11.36 -19.78
C MET A 74 1.61 11.86 -21.22
N LYS A 75 2.17 13.02 -21.56
CA LYS A 75 2.13 13.59 -22.92
C LYS A 75 3.27 13.10 -23.80
N GLU A 76 4.31 12.49 -23.23
CA GLU A 76 5.39 11.88 -23.99
C GLU A 76 4.82 10.81 -24.93
N LYS A 77 5.23 10.88 -26.20
CA LYS A 77 4.65 10.04 -27.26
C LYS A 77 4.98 8.57 -27.05
N GLU A 78 6.13 8.31 -26.44
CA GLU A 78 6.67 7.01 -26.12
C GLU A 78 5.88 6.33 -24.99
N VAL A 79 5.31 7.12 -24.06
CA VAL A 79 4.54 6.60 -22.93
C VAL A 79 3.15 6.16 -23.40
N ASN A 80 2.46 6.94 -24.22
CA ASN A 80 1.20 6.55 -24.90
C ASN A 80 0.20 5.78 -24.01
N ILE A 81 -0.17 6.36 -22.85
CA ILE A 81 -1.17 5.75 -21.96
C ILE A 81 -2.54 5.64 -22.65
N THR A 82 -3.26 4.55 -22.37
CA THR A 82 -4.59 4.28 -22.96
C THR A 82 -5.72 4.26 -21.93
N THR A 83 -5.40 4.34 -20.63
CA THR A 83 -6.38 4.41 -19.53
C THR A 83 -6.09 5.58 -18.59
N LYS A 84 -7.14 6.12 -17.97
CA LYS A 84 -7.06 7.14 -16.90
C LYS A 84 -7.25 6.56 -15.50
N LYS A 85 -7.71 5.31 -15.41
CA LYS A 85 -7.89 4.61 -14.14
C LYS A 85 -6.53 4.19 -13.59
N CYS A 86 -6.17 4.70 -12.43
CA CYS A 86 -4.85 4.47 -11.85
C CYS A 86 -4.88 4.03 -10.38
N GLY A 87 -3.87 3.26 -9.98
CA GLY A 87 -3.43 3.12 -8.60
C GLY A 87 -2.19 3.96 -8.38
N ILE A 88 -2.07 4.60 -7.21
CA ILE A 88 -0.94 5.48 -6.90
C ILE A 88 -0.28 5.04 -5.59
N SER A 89 1.05 4.97 -5.60
CA SER A 89 1.82 4.75 -4.38
C SER A 89 2.03 6.06 -3.61
N ILE A 90 1.89 5.96 -2.29
CA ILE A 90 2.29 6.97 -1.31
C ILE A 90 3.64 6.52 -0.74
N PRO A 91 4.63 7.42 -0.67
CA PRO A 91 5.93 7.15 -0.11
C PRO A 91 5.86 6.55 1.27
N PHE A 92 6.62 5.47 1.51
CA PHE A 92 6.67 4.84 2.83
C PHE A 92 7.08 5.83 3.93
N ALA A 93 8.00 6.76 3.61
CA ALA A 93 8.44 7.82 4.52
C ALA A 93 7.32 8.81 4.95
N SER A 94 6.17 8.82 4.26
CA SER A 94 5.00 9.63 4.61
C SER A 94 3.95 8.87 5.43
N SER A 95 4.27 7.65 5.85
CA SER A 95 3.37 6.76 6.59
C SER A 95 4.01 6.29 7.89
N LEU A 96 3.18 5.96 8.88
CA LEU A 96 3.56 5.25 10.08
C LEU A 96 2.96 3.85 10.03
N MET A 97 3.80 2.84 10.22
CA MET A 97 3.37 1.45 10.31
C MET A 97 3.82 0.87 11.65
N SER A 98 2.93 0.15 12.31
CA SER A 98 3.22 -0.52 13.58
C SER A 98 2.42 -1.80 13.70
N VAL A 99 2.98 -2.79 14.39
CA VAL A 99 2.26 -4.02 14.75
C VAL A 99 1.85 -3.89 16.20
N ILE A 100 0.56 -4.09 16.47
CA ILE A 100 -0.01 -4.05 17.82
C ILE A 100 -0.66 -5.39 18.13
N GLU A 101 -0.56 -5.83 19.37
CA GLU A 101 -1.27 -7.02 19.84
C GLU A 101 -2.70 -6.65 20.24
N MET A 102 -3.69 -7.32 19.67
CA MET A 102 -5.11 -7.14 19.99
C MET A 102 -5.69 -8.45 20.51
N PRO A 103 -6.75 -8.41 21.35
CA PRO A 103 -7.50 -9.62 21.66
C PRO A 103 -8.14 -10.19 20.38
N ASP A 104 -8.12 -11.51 20.24
CA ASP A 104 -8.73 -12.25 19.15
C ASP A 104 -10.25 -12.21 19.30
N VAL A 105 -10.85 -11.29 18.57
CA VAL A 105 -12.26 -10.91 18.64
C VAL A 105 -12.76 -10.65 17.22
N SER A 106 -14.07 -10.53 17.07
CA SER A 106 -14.64 -10.30 15.73
C SER A 106 -14.09 -9.04 15.07
N ALA A 107 -14.02 -9.03 13.74
CA ALA A 107 -13.55 -7.87 12.97
C ALA A 107 -14.31 -6.57 13.31
N LYS A 108 -15.61 -6.66 13.65
CA LYS A 108 -16.41 -5.51 14.09
C LYS A 108 -15.93 -4.94 15.43
N GLN A 109 -15.53 -5.82 16.35
CA GLN A 109 -14.98 -5.42 17.64
C GLN A 109 -13.57 -4.83 17.47
N LEU A 110 -12.73 -5.43 16.62
CA LEU A 110 -11.42 -4.87 16.26
C LEU A 110 -11.55 -3.48 15.63
N ALA A 111 -12.52 -3.25 14.74
CA ALA A 111 -12.76 -1.94 14.11
C ALA A 111 -13.02 -0.81 15.13
N VAL A 112 -13.52 -1.15 16.32
CA VAL A 112 -13.72 -0.19 17.42
C VAL A 112 -12.48 -0.08 18.30
N MET A 113 -11.82 -1.21 18.61
CA MET A 113 -10.68 -1.24 19.53
C MET A 113 -9.39 -0.71 18.92
N VAL A 114 -9.11 -1.03 17.64
CA VAL A 114 -7.86 -0.67 16.97
C VAL A 114 -7.64 0.84 16.95
N PRO A 115 -8.61 1.70 16.57
CA PRO A 115 -8.41 3.15 16.60
C PRO A 115 -8.17 3.73 18.01
N LEU A 116 -8.68 3.06 19.06
CA LEU A 116 -8.46 3.48 20.45
C LEU A 116 -7.04 3.12 20.91
N GLU A 117 -6.59 1.91 20.60
CA GLU A 117 -5.27 1.41 20.95
C GLU A 117 -4.16 2.12 20.15
N ALA A 118 -4.41 2.39 18.87
CA ALA A 118 -3.48 3.08 17.97
C ALA A 118 -3.05 4.47 18.49
N ARG A 119 -3.85 5.12 19.36
CA ARG A 119 -3.49 6.40 20.00
C ARG A 119 -2.20 6.35 20.82
N LYS A 120 -1.80 5.17 21.30
CA LYS A 120 -0.55 4.97 22.05
C LYS A 120 0.68 4.91 21.16
N TYR A 121 0.49 4.64 19.86
CA TYR A 121 1.55 4.37 18.89
C TYR A 121 1.71 5.48 17.86
N ILE A 122 0.64 6.22 17.55
CA ILE A 122 0.65 7.32 16.59
C ILE A 122 1.01 8.62 17.34
N PRO A 123 2.13 9.30 16.98
CA PRO A 123 2.64 10.47 17.68
C PRO A 123 1.85 11.77 17.41
N VAL A 124 0.69 11.65 16.76
CA VAL A 124 -0.22 12.74 16.40
C VAL A 124 -1.66 12.32 16.68
N PRO A 125 -2.60 13.28 16.81
CA PRO A 125 -4.00 12.94 16.99
C PRO A 125 -4.52 12.03 15.87
N VAL A 126 -5.28 10.98 16.25
CA VAL A 126 -5.89 10.06 15.26
C VAL A 126 -6.82 10.79 14.28
N SER A 127 -7.35 11.96 14.65
CA SER A 127 -8.14 12.82 13.76
C SER A 127 -7.33 13.49 12.63
N GLU A 128 -6.00 13.55 12.74
CA GLU A 128 -5.11 14.15 11.75
C GLU A 128 -4.54 13.13 10.75
N VAL A 129 -4.86 11.86 10.95
CA VAL A 129 -4.39 10.77 10.10
C VAL A 129 -5.56 9.94 9.57
N MET A 130 -5.36 9.40 8.38
CA MET A 130 -6.12 8.30 7.84
C MET A 130 -5.52 7.01 8.41
N LEU A 131 -6.31 6.26 9.17
CA LEU A 131 -5.92 5.00 9.79
C LEU A 131 -6.55 3.83 9.04
N ASP A 132 -5.74 2.85 8.68
CA ASP A 132 -6.18 1.55 8.18
C ASP A 132 -5.49 0.44 8.97
N TRP A 133 -6.06 -0.77 8.97
CA TRP A 133 -5.51 -1.90 9.71
C TRP A 133 -5.83 -3.25 9.07
N SER A 134 -4.96 -4.23 9.31
CA SER A 134 -5.14 -5.60 8.87
C SER A 134 -4.64 -6.59 9.91
N VAL A 135 -5.37 -7.69 10.10
CA VAL A 135 -4.91 -8.80 10.97
C VAL A 135 -3.80 -9.53 10.24
N ILE A 136 -2.67 -9.76 10.91
CA ILE A 136 -1.57 -10.57 10.40
C ILE A 136 -1.94 -12.04 10.67
N PRO A 137 -2.12 -12.88 9.63
CA PRO A 137 -2.33 -14.30 9.84
C PRO A 137 -1.09 -14.88 10.52
N LYS A 138 -1.27 -15.62 11.61
CA LYS A 138 -0.19 -16.44 12.16
C LYS A 138 0.17 -17.45 11.08
N SER A 139 1.36 -17.33 10.50
CA SER A 139 1.90 -18.41 9.68
C SER A 139 1.94 -19.67 10.56
N GLU A 140 1.57 -20.82 10.00
CA GLU A 140 1.92 -22.10 10.61
C GLU A 140 3.45 -22.21 10.57
N ILE A 141 4.13 -21.54 11.49
CA ILE A 141 5.50 -21.87 11.84
C ILE A 141 5.37 -23.27 12.39
N ARG A 142 5.80 -24.27 11.61
CA ARG A 142 6.01 -25.63 12.11
C ARG A 142 6.77 -25.49 13.43
N GLU A 143 6.21 -26.00 14.51
CA GLU A 143 6.72 -25.90 15.89
C GLU A 143 8.12 -26.53 16.12
N GLY A 144 8.91 -26.76 15.06
CA GLY A 144 10.21 -27.43 15.09
C GLY A 144 11.43 -26.53 15.30
N ASP A 145 11.36 -25.22 15.03
CA ASP A 145 12.56 -24.34 15.04
C ASP A 145 12.56 -23.27 16.14
N SER A 146 11.51 -23.16 16.95
CA SER A 146 11.39 -22.13 18.00
C SER A 146 11.85 -22.58 19.39
N SER A 147 12.62 -23.68 19.51
CA SER A 147 13.09 -24.15 20.82
C SER A 147 14.41 -23.54 21.32
N GLU A 148 15.14 -22.80 20.47
CA GLU A 148 16.50 -22.33 20.84
C GLU A 148 16.59 -20.91 21.41
N TYR A 149 15.50 -20.14 21.46
CA TYR A 149 15.51 -18.77 22.02
C TYR A 149 14.36 -18.45 22.98
N ALA A 150 13.76 -19.47 23.60
CA ALA A 150 12.93 -19.25 24.78
C ALA A 150 13.86 -18.91 25.96
N THR A 151 14.08 -17.60 26.17
CA THR A 151 14.70 -17.10 27.39
C THR A 151 13.92 -17.63 28.61
N THR A 152 14.67 -17.96 29.63
CA THR A 152 14.31 -18.74 30.83
C THR A 152 13.33 -18.02 31.78
N ALA A 153 12.33 -17.31 31.26
CA ALA A 153 11.34 -16.56 32.05
C ALA A 153 10.01 -17.32 32.26
N GLU A 154 9.73 -18.41 31.54
CA GLU A 154 8.49 -19.20 31.70
C GLU A 154 8.68 -20.51 32.46
N ARG A 155 9.54 -20.51 33.49
CA ARG A 155 9.62 -21.63 34.45
C ARG A 155 9.70 -21.16 35.90
N VAL A 156 8.84 -20.23 36.31
CA VAL A 156 8.47 -20.09 37.72
C VAL A 156 7.00 -19.68 37.82
N ALA A 157 6.11 -20.67 37.95
CA ALA A 157 4.85 -20.52 38.67
C ALA A 157 4.24 -21.91 38.87
N THR A 158 4.78 -22.65 39.85
CA THR A 158 3.99 -23.69 40.51
C THR A 158 3.39 -23.08 41.77
N ASP A 159 2.06 -23.15 41.80
CA ASP A 159 1.21 -23.36 42.98
C ASP A 159 0.48 -22.17 43.66
N GLN A 160 -0.86 -22.33 43.62
CA GLN A 160 -1.96 -21.81 44.45
C GLN A 160 -2.42 -20.34 44.38
N GLY A 161 -3.67 -20.16 43.92
CA GLY A 161 -4.44 -18.93 44.18
C GLY A 161 -5.55 -18.67 43.16
N THR A 162 -6.79 -18.94 43.57
CA THR A 162 -8.09 -18.61 42.94
C THR A 162 -8.13 -17.38 42.00
N GLY A 163 -8.58 -17.60 40.76
CA GLY A 163 -9.00 -16.56 39.83
C GLY A 163 -8.58 -16.87 38.39
N THR A 164 -9.28 -17.75 37.68
CA THR A 164 -9.03 -17.99 36.25
C THR A 164 -9.44 -16.76 35.45
N GLN A 165 -8.55 -15.77 35.34
CA GLN A 165 -8.60 -14.79 34.27
C GLN A 165 -8.30 -15.52 32.97
N THR A 166 -9.34 -15.87 32.22
CA THR A 166 -9.20 -16.35 30.85
C THR A 166 -8.72 -15.18 30.00
N THR A 167 -7.40 -15.01 29.90
CA THR A 167 -6.82 -14.05 28.96
C THR A 167 -7.21 -14.48 27.55
N LEU A 168 -7.90 -13.61 26.81
CA LEU A 168 -8.28 -13.89 25.43
C LEU A 168 -7.02 -14.19 24.60
N PRO A 169 -7.10 -15.13 23.63
CA PRO A 169 -6.01 -15.31 22.68
C PRO A 169 -5.69 -13.98 22.01
N LYS A 170 -4.43 -13.73 21.70
CA LYS A 170 -3.98 -12.49 21.04
C LYS A 170 -3.73 -12.71 19.56
N VAL A 171 -4.00 -11.68 18.76
CA VAL A 171 -3.69 -11.58 17.34
C VAL A 171 -2.86 -10.34 17.07
N ASP A 172 -1.93 -10.46 16.12
CA ASP A 172 -1.14 -9.32 15.67
C ASP A 172 -1.93 -8.53 14.62
N VAL A 173 -2.01 -7.22 14.81
CA VAL A 173 -2.69 -6.31 13.90
C VAL A 173 -1.67 -5.29 13.38
N LEU A 174 -1.51 -5.24 12.07
CA LEU A 174 -0.76 -4.19 11.40
C LEU A 174 -1.65 -2.95 11.33
N ILE A 175 -1.20 -1.86 11.94
CA ILE A 175 -1.81 -0.53 11.78
C ILE A 175 -0.97 0.31 10.82
N VAL A 176 -1.66 1.09 10.01
CA VAL A 176 -1.10 2.00 9.01
C VAL A 176 -1.75 3.36 9.18
N ALA A 177 -0.96 4.39 9.41
CA ALA A 177 -1.42 5.76 9.52
C ALA A 177 -0.73 6.66 8.50
N ILE A 178 -1.51 7.44 7.76
CA ILE A 178 -1.02 8.43 6.80
C ILE A 178 -1.61 9.78 7.18
N HIS A 179 -0.80 10.85 7.23
CA HIS A 179 -1.33 12.19 7.49
C HIS A 179 -2.41 12.57 6.47
N ASN A 180 -3.51 13.16 6.94
CA ASN A 180 -4.60 13.60 6.08
C ASN A 180 -4.11 14.59 5.01
N GLU A 181 -3.13 15.43 5.35
CA GLU A 181 -2.48 16.35 4.40
C GLU A 181 -1.83 15.61 3.23
N THR A 182 -1.16 14.48 3.48
CA THR A 182 -0.57 13.64 2.43
C THR A 182 -1.65 13.08 1.51
N VAL A 183 -2.75 12.57 2.07
CA VAL A 183 -3.86 12.03 1.26
C VAL A 183 -4.47 13.13 0.37
N VAL A 184 -4.76 14.29 0.95
CA VAL A 184 -5.30 15.45 0.23
C VAL A 184 -4.34 15.92 -0.87
N ARG A 185 -3.04 15.95 -0.58
CA ARG A 185 -2.00 16.30 -1.55
C ARG A 185 -2.00 15.37 -2.76
N TYR A 186 -2.09 14.06 -2.54
CA TYR A 186 -2.13 13.08 -3.64
C TYR A 186 -3.45 13.15 -4.43
N GLN A 187 -4.57 13.42 -3.76
CA GLN A 187 -5.85 13.69 -4.42
C GLN A 187 -5.80 14.95 -5.31
N ASP A 188 -5.16 16.02 -4.83
CA ASP A 188 -4.98 17.26 -5.61
C ASP A 188 -4.10 17.01 -6.86
N ILE A 189 -3.02 16.23 -6.74
CA ILE A 189 -2.17 15.84 -7.88
C ILE A 189 -2.98 15.05 -8.92
N VAL A 190 -3.81 14.09 -8.48
CA VAL A 190 -4.68 13.29 -9.36
C VAL A 190 -5.68 14.17 -10.10
N ALA A 191 -6.38 15.05 -9.36
CA ALA A 191 -7.40 15.93 -9.91
C ALA A 191 -6.80 16.87 -10.98
N ARG A 192 -5.62 17.44 -10.72
CA ARG A 192 -4.91 18.33 -11.66
C ARG A 192 -4.40 17.60 -12.90
N SER A 193 -4.10 16.31 -12.78
CA SER A 193 -3.56 15.49 -13.86
C SER A 193 -4.64 14.81 -14.72
N ALA A 194 -5.93 15.08 -14.43
CA ALA A 194 -7.08 14.45 -15.09
C ALA A 194 -7.02 12.91 -15.08
N LEU A 195 -6.64 12.37 -13.91
CA LEU A 195 -6.59 10.93 -13.63
C LEU A 195 -7.75 10.51 -12.72
N GLU A 196 -8.08 9.23 -12.77
CA GLU A 196 -9.10 8.61 -11.92
C GLU A 196 -8.41 7.63 -10.97
N ALA A 197 -8.01 8.10 -9.79
CA ALA A 197 -7.39 7.23 -8.79
C ALA A 197 -8.43 6.27 -8.19
N GLY A 198 -8.24 4.98 -8.44
CA GLY A 198 -9.07 3.91 -7.87
C GLY A 198 -8.66 3.54 -6.45
N PHE A 199 -7.37 3.66 -6.11
CA PHE A 199 -6.86 3.47 -4.76
C PHE A 199 -5.52 4.20 -4.58
N PHE A 200 -5.20 4.47 -3.32
CA PHE A 200 -3.86 4.86 -2.88
C PHE A 200 -3.33 3.74 -1.99
N GLU A 201 -2.08 3.38 -2.16
CA GLU A 201 -1.42 2.38 -1.32
C GLU A 201 -0.03 2.85 -0.92
N ILE A 202 0.60 2.21 0.06
CA ILE A 202 1.98 2.52 0.43
C ILE A 202 2.92 1.70 -0.45
N GLU A 203 4.02 2.31 -0.90
CA GLU A 203 5.07 1.69 -1.74
C GLU A 203 5.48 0.27 -1.29
N ILE A 204 5.54 0.01 0.02
CA ILE A 204 5.92 -1.30 0.54
C ILE A 204 4.91 -2.40 0.17
N PHE A 205 3.61 -2.08 0.12
CA PHE A 205 2.57 -3.00 -0.31
C PHE A 205 2.58 -3.20 -1.82
N SER A 206 2.85 -2.13 -2.60
CA SER A 206 3.07 -2.24 -4.05
C SER A 206 4.23 -3.19 -4.35
N THR A 207 5.32 -3.04 -3.61
CA THR A 207 6.55 -3.84 -3.75
C THR A 207 6.30 -5.30 -3.38
N ALA A 208 5.60 -5.56 -2.27
CA ALA A 208 5.24 -6.93 -1.89
C ALA A 208 4.36 -7.61 -2.95
N ARG A 209 3.39 -6.88 -3.53
CA ARG A 209 2.52 -7.40 -4.60
C ARG A 209 3.30 -7.67 -5.89
N SER A 210 4.19 -6.77 -6.29
CA SER A 210 5.00 -6.98 -7.50
C SER A 210 5.91 -8.21 -7.32
N TYR A 211 6.50 -8.40 -6.15
CA TYR A 211 7.31 -9.59 -5.86
C TYR A 211 6.48 -10.88 -5.87
N SER A 212 5.31 -10.88 -5.23
CA SER A 212 4.41 -12.05 -5.22
C SER A 212 3.95 -12.45 -6.61
N PHE A 213 3.74 -11.46 -7.50
CA PHE A 213 3.42 -11.68 -8.90
C PHE A 213 4.53 -12.43 -9.64
N PHE A 214 5.81 -12.09 -9.41
CA PHE A 214 6.93 -12.79 -10.02
C PHE A 214 7.19 -14.18 -9.42
N SER A 215 6.78 -14.44 -8.18
CA SER A 215 7.02 -15.73 -7.52
C SER A 215 6.07 -16.86 -7.99
N HIS A 216 5.00 -16.54 -8.74
CA HIS A 216 4.00 -17.52 -9.20
C HIS A 216 4.09 -17.82 -10.71
N HIS A 217 5.17 -17.38 -11.35
CA HIS A 217 5.53 -17.69 -12.74
C HIS A 217 6.88 -18.40 -12.79
#